data_AF-A0AAD7CI80-F1
#
_entry.id   AF-A0AAD7CI80-F1
#
_cell.length_a   1.000
_cell.length_b   1.000
_cell.length_c   1.000
_cell.angle_alpha   90.00
_cell.angle_beta   90.00
_cell.angle_gamma   90.00
#
_symmetry.space_group_name_H-M   'P 1'
#
loop_
_entity.id
_entity.type
_entity.pdbx_description
1 polymer ?
#
loop_
_entity_poly.entity_id
_entity_poly.type
_entity_poly.pdbx_seq_one_letter_code
_entity_poly.pdbx_strand_id
1 'polypeptide(L)'
;MASLLPAAVAAEQATVLQLIADSQTTNYLAAANLALLILEHISTFEEEVKYVWQSRLSLWSVLYVVVCGRPDERMTFLTQIRYFTLISLGMDVRFMFRPMKTSERCQQYLLAQLATSTTIMFSVDCILILRVWLLFGKGKKLLVILIALLIVETACMTTFGLLAILPLKDFADVGPFLNECYSLEVPRLITFYPLAPFLMSILL
;
A
#
# COMPACT_ATOMS: atom_id res chain seq x y z
N MET A 1 37.47 -16.20 -27.44
CA MET A 1 36.12 -16.54 -26.94
C MET A 1 36.14 -17.16 -25.53
N ALA A 2 37.07 -18.07 -25.19
CA ALA A 2 37.15 -18.66 -23.84
C ALA A 2 37.51 -17.68 -22.70
N SER A 3 38.15 -16.53 -22.99
CA SER A 3 38.50 -15.52 -21.98
C SER A 3 37.39 -14.52 -21.64
N LEU A 4 36.25 -14.51 -22.37
CA LEU A 4 35.13 -13.59 -22.12
C LEU A 4 34.05 -14.18 -21.20
N LEU A 5 33.95 -15.51 -21.12
CA LEU A 5 33.08 -16.23 -20.19
C LEU A 5 33.25 -15.83 -18.71
N PRO A 6 34.47 -15.70 -18.14
CA PRO A 6 34.63 -15.32 -16.74
C PRO A 6 34.15 -13.89 -16.46
N ALA A 7 34.24 -12.97 -17.43
CA ALA A 7 33.80 -11.59 -17.25
C ALA A 7 32.26 -11.47 -17.24
N ALA A 8 31.57 -12.21 -18.11
CA ALA A 8 30.11 -12.23 -18.16
C ALA A 8 29.51 -12.81 -16.86
N VAL A 9 30.08 -13.93 -16.37
CA VAL A 9 29.64 -14.56 -15.12
C VAL A 9 29.88 -13.63 -13.91
N ALA A 10 31.01 -12.91 -13.88
CA ALA A 10 31.29 -11.97 -12.80
C ALA A 10 30.30 -10.78 -12.77
N ALA A 11 29.90 -10.27 -13.94
CA ALA A 11 28.91 -9.19 -14.04
C ALA A 11 27.51 -9.64 -13.57
N GLU A 12 27.11 -10.86 -13.93
CA GLU A 12 25.85 -11.46 -13.49
C GLU A 12 25.83 -11.67 -11.97
N GLN A 13 26.91 -12.20 -11.40
CA GLN A 13 27.06 -12.38 -9.96
C GLN A 13 26.99 -11.05 -9.20
N ALA A 14 27.62 -9.99 -9.71
CA ALA A 14 27.55 -8.67 -9.09
C ALA A 14 26.11 -8.13 -9.04
N THR A 15 25.33 -8.35 -10.10
CA THR A 15 23.93 -7.93 -10.18
C THR A 15 23.06 -8.67 -9.17
N VAL A 16 23.25 -9.99 -9.03
CA VAL A 16 22.51 -10.81 -8.04
C VAL A 16 22.86 -10.38 -6.61
N LEU A 17 24.13 -10.13 -6.32
CA LEU A 17 24.55 -9.64 -4.99
C LEU A 17 23.94 -8.29 -4.64
N GLN A 18 23.86 -7.38 -5.62
CA GLN A 18 23.20 -6.10 -5.42
C GLN A 18 21.71 -6.27 -5.13
N LEU A 19 21.01 -7.13 -5.88
CA LEU A 19 19.60 -7.41 -5.65
C LEU A 19 19.33 -7.97 -4.23
N ILE A 20 20.20 -8.84 -3.74
CA ILE A 20 20.13 -9.37 -2.37
C ILE A 20 20.30 -8.26 -1.34
N ALA A 21 21.28 -7.37 -1.53
CA ALA A 21 21.52 -6.24 -0.62
C ALA A 21 20.33 -5.26 -0.59
N ASP A 22 19.74 -4.99 -1.76
CA ASP A 22 18.58 -4.10 -1.88
C ASP A 22 17.32 -4.70 -1.23
N SER A 23 17.06 -6.00 -1.41
CA SER A 23 15.98 -6.73 -0.74
C SER A 23 16.16 -6.73 0.79
N GLN A 24 17.37 -7.04 1.28
CA GLN A 24 17.65 -7.00 2.72
C GLN A 24 17.42 -5.60 3.30
N THR A 25 17.89 -4.56 2.62
CA THR A 25 17.68 -3.17 3.03
C THR A 25 16.19 -2.84 3.11
N THR A 26 15.41 -3.25 2.12
CA THR A 26 13.95 -3.04 2.09
C THR A 26 13.26 -3.76 3.25
N ASN A 27 13.65 -4.98 3.57
CA ASN A 27 13.09 -5.76 4.67
C ASN A 27 13.40 -5.14 6.05
N TYR A 28 14.63 -4.67 6.25
CA TYR A 28 14.99 -3.96 7.48
C TYR A 28 14.26 -2.62 7.59
N LEU A 29 14.12 -1.89 6.48
CA LEU A 29 13.39 -0.63 6.45
C LEU A 29 11.90 -0.84 6.75
N ALA A 30 11.27 -1.89 6.22
CA ALA A 30 9.89 -2.24 6.51
C ALA A 30 9.69 -2.57 8.00
N ALA A 31 10.61 -3.34 8.59
CA ALA A 31 10.57 -3.64 10.03
C ALA A 31 10.77 -2.38 10.90
N ALA A 32 11.69 -1.50 10.50
CA ALA A 32 11.90 -0.22 11.18
C ALA A 32 10.65 0.69 11.10
N ASN A 33 10.02 0.78 9.92
CA ASN A 33 8.78 1.51 9.73
C ASN A 33 7.64 0.96 10.59
N LEU A 34 7.54 -0.38 10.71
CA LEU A 34 6.55 -1.00 11.60
C LEU A 34 6.81 -0.64 13.07
N ALA A 35 8.07 -0.66 13.52
CA ALA A 35 8.43 -0.27 14.88
C ALA A 35 8.10 1.21 15.16
N LEU A 36 8.38 2.10 14.21
CA LEU A 36 8.02 3.52 14.31
C LEU A 36 6.50 3.72 14.37
N LEU A 37 5.74 2.99 13.54
CA LEU A 37 4.28 3.05 13.53
C LEU A 37 3.66 2.56 14.86
N ILE A 38 4.24 1.51 15.45
CA ILE A 38 3.87 1.02 16.78
C ILE A 38 4.16 2.09 17.85
N LEU A 39 5.33 2.75 17.76
CA LEU A 39 5.70 3.80 18.70
C LEU A 39 4.75 5.00 18.61
N GLU A 40 4.36 5.41 17.41
CA GLU A 40 3.35 6.47 17.20
C GLU A 40 1.98 6.08 17.79
N HIS A 41 1.58 4.82 17.66
CA HIS A 41 0.36 4.32 18.31
C HIS A 41 0.45 4.41 19.83
N ILE A 42 1.57 3.96 20.41
CA ILE A 42 1.75 3.97 21.88
C ILE A 42 1.73 5.41 22.40
N SER A 43 2.39 6.35 21.71
CA SER A 43 2.45 7.75 22.16
C SER A 43 1.10 8.46 22.07
N THR A 44 0.27 8.13 21.09
CA THR A 44 -1.06 8.75 20.91
C THR A 44 -2.19 7.99 21.61
N PHE A 45 -1.90 6.82 22.18
CA PHE A 45 -2.89 5.95 22.81
C PHE A 45 -3.65 6.62 23.97
N GLU A 46 -2.98 7.43 24.78
CA GLU A 46 -3.63 8.12 25.90
C GLU A 46 -4.73 9.09 25.43
N GLU A 47 -4.43 9.87 24.39
CA GLU A 47 -5.39 10.78 23.77
C GLU A 47 -6.53 10.00 23.12
N GLU A 48 -6.22 8.90 22.43
CA GLU A 48 -7.24 8.03 21.85
C GLU A 48 -8.18 7.48 22.92
N VAL A 49 -7.67 6.96 24.04
CA VAL A 49 -8.49 6.44 25.14
C VAL A 49 -9.44 7.52 25.67
N LYS A 50 -8.93 8.74 25.87
CA LYS A 50 -9.71 9.87 26.39
C LYS A 50 -10.80 10.33 25.42
N TYR A 51 -10.50 10.45 24.13
CA TYR A 51 -11.41 11.07 23.16
C TYR A 51 -12.26 10.07 22.39
N VAL A 52 -11.75 8.87 22.11
CA VAL A 52 -12.42 7.85 21.31
C VAL A 52 -13.12 6.83 22.20
N TRP A 53 -12.40 6.25 23.17
CA TRP A 53 -12.91 5.09 23.92
C TRP A 53 -13.87 5.45 25.05
N GLN A 54 -13.71 6.63 25.66
CA GLN A 54 -14.65 7.12 26.67
C GLN A 54 -15.92 7.76 26.08
N SER A 55 -15.97 7.96 24.76
CA SER A 55 -17.17 8.45 24.09
C SER A 55 -18.28 7.40 24.15
N ARG A 56 -19.52 7.82 24.44
CA ARG A 56 -20.66 6.90 24.48
C ARG A 56 -20.95 6.42 23.07
N LEU A 57 -20.52 5.20 22.75
CA LEU A 57 -20.80 4.52 21.49
C LEU A 57 -22.32 4.32 21.34
N SER A 58 -22.97 5.27 20.69
CA SER A 58 -24.32 5.11 20.20
C SER A 58 -24.29 4.11 19.05
N LEU A 59 -25.16 3.09 19.09
CA LEU A 59 -25.40 2.15 17.99
C LEU A 59 -25.66 2.87 16.65
N TRP A 60 -26.22 4.10 16.72
CA TRP A 60 -26.41 4.94 15.55
C TRP A 60 -25.13 5.52 15.00
N SER A 61 -24.10 5.81 15.82
CA SER A 61 -22.80 6.31 15.34
C SER A 61 -22.04 5.27 14.51
N VAL A 62 -22.22 3.96 14.78
CA VAL A 62 -21.61 2.90 13.96
C VAL A 62 -22.28 2.80 12.58
N LEU A 63 -23.60 2.94 12.52
CA LEU A 63 -24.35 2.96 11.26
C LEU A 63 -24.19 4.30 10.52
N TYR A 64 -23.98 5.42 11.23
CA TYR A 64 -23.83 6.76 10.67
C TYR A 64 -22.45 7.00 10.03
N VAL A 65 -21.38 6.38 10.55
CA VAL A 65 -20.02 6.46 9.98
C VAL A 65 -19.95 5.89 8.56
N VAL A 66 -20.87 5.00 8.19
CA VAL A 66 -20.94 4.40 6.84
C VAL A 66 -21.81 5.22 5.87
N VAL A 67 -22.77 6.02 6.34
CA VAL A 67 -23.84 6.56 5.45
C VAL A 67 -24.08 8.07 5.53
N CYS A 68 -23.73 8.80 6.60
CA CYS A 68 -24.29 10.16 6.75
C CYS A 68 -23.36 11.18 7.42
N GLY A 69 -22.81 12.09 6.61
CA GLY A 69 -21.87 13.14 7.01
C GLY A 69 -22.45 14.21 7.93
N ARG A 70 -22.31 14.03 9.26
CA ARG A 70 -22.24 15.16 10.19
C ARG A 70 -20.77 15.57 10.40
N PRO A 71 -20.47 16.87 10.40
CA PRO A 71 -19.09 17.39 10.45
C PRO A 71 -18.42 17.31 11.83
N ASP A 72 -19.13 16.89 12.88
CA ASP A 72 -18.65 16.90 14.27
C ASP A 72 -18.04 15.55 14.72
N GLU A 73 -18.14 14.50 13.89
CA GLU A 73 -17.59 13.16 14.17
C GLU A 73 -16.36 12.83 13.29
N ARG A 74 -15.51 13.82 12.97
CA ARG A 74 -14.29 13.61 12.16
C ARG A 74 -13.27 12.66 12.78
N MET A 75 -13.40 12.35 14.06
CA MET A 75 -12.37 11.63 14.81
C MET A 75 -12.45 10.11 14.62
N THR A 76 -13.63 9.54 14.37
CA THR A 76 -13.84 8.08 14.32
C THR A 76 -13.29 7.42 13.05
N PHE A 77 -13.31 8.12 11.91
CA PHE A 77 -12.78 7.59 10.64
C PHE A 77 -11.25 7.49 10.65
N LEU A 78 -10.58 8.45 11.30
CA LEU A 78 -9.12 8.47 11.42
C LEU A 78 -8.59 7.31 12.25
N THR A 79 -9.33 6.89 13.27
CA THR A 79 -8.97 5.76 14.12
C THR A 79 -8.95 4.45 13.32
N GLN A 80 -9.95 4.19 12.46
CA GLN A 80 -9.98 2.95 11.67
C GLN A 80 -8.80 2.84 10.69
N ILE A 81 -8.43 3.95 10.05
CA ILE A 81 -7.31 3.97 9.11
C ILE A 81 -5.99 3.66 9.81
N ARG A 82 -5.78 4.20 11.01
CA ARG A 82 -4.56 3.96 11.80
C ARG A 82 -4.36 2.48 12.13
N TYR A 83 -5.38 1.83 12.71
CA TYR A 83 -5.29 0.40 13.05
C TYR A 83 -5.22 -0.48 11.80
N PHE A 84 -5.90 -0.11 10.72
CA PHE A 84 -5.83 -0.82 9.45
C PHE A 84 -4.42 -0.80 8.87
N THR A 85 -3.76 0.35 8.83
CA THR A 85 -2.37 0.48 8.37
C THR A 85 -1.40 -0.34 9.22
N LEU A 86 -1.59 -0.35 10.55
CA LEU A 86 -0.77 -1.17 11.44
C LEU A 86 -0.90 -2.67 11.15
N ILE A 87 -2.14 -3.15 10.95
CA ILE A 87 -2.41 -4.56 10.60
C ILE A 87 -1.83 -4.89 9.23
N SER A 88 -2.02 -4.02 8.23
CA SER A 88 -1.49 -4.20 6.87
C SER A 88 0.04 -4.31 6.88
N LEU A 89 0.73 -3.34 7.48
CA LEU A 89 2.18 -3.33 7.53
C LEU A 89 2.74 -4.52 8.34
N GLY A 90 2.05 -4.91 9.41
CA GLY A 90 2.39 -6.11 10.17
C GLY A 90 2.24 -7.39 9.34
N MET A 91 1.20 -7.48 8.50
CA MET A 91 1.03 -8.58 7.56
C MET A 91 2.14 -8.58 6.51
N ASP A 92 2.47 -7.44 5.91
CA ASP A 92 3.51 -7.30 4.89
C ASP A 92 4.88 -7.73 5.43
N VAL A 93 5.28 -7.23 6.60
CA VAL A 93 6.52 -7.63 7.29
C VAL A 93 6.52 -9.14 7.55
N ARG A 94 5.41 -9.71 8.03
CA ARG A 94 5.31 -11.15 8.27
C ARG A 94 5.50 -11.96 6.99
N PHE A 95 4.99 -11.50 5.85
CA PHE A 95 5.14 -12.17 4.57
C PHE A 95 6.56 -12.05 4.03
N MET A 96 7.19 -10.88 4.13
CA MET A 96 8.59 -10.66 3.75
C MET A 96 9.56 -11.62 4.46
N PHE A 97 9.33 -11.91 5.75
CA PHE A 97 10.18 -12.83 6.51
C PHE A 97 9.83 -14.31 6.36
N ARG A 98 8.77 -14.68 5.62
CA ARG A 98 8.38 -16.09 5.43
C ARG A 98 8.75 -16.59 4.03
N PRO A 99 9.42 -17.75 3.90
CA PRO A 99 9.74 -18.31 2.60
C PRO A 99 8.48 -18.73 1.84
N MET A 100 8.30 -18.20 0.63
CA MET A 100 7.18 -18.55 -0.26
C MET A 100 7.58 -19.66 -1.22
N LYS A 101 7.23 -20.91 -0.90
CA LYS A 101 7.58 -22.08 -1.73
C LYS A 101 6.60 -22.39 -2.87
N THR A 102 5.48 -21.69 -2.96
CA THR A 102 4.37 -22.06 -3.86
C THR A 102 3.88 -20.84 -4.64
N SER A 103 3.78 -20.96 -5.95
CA SER A 103 3.29 -19.90 -6.86
C SER A 103 1.89 -19.40 -6.51
N GLU A 104 1.00 -20.29 -6.05
CA GLU A 104 -0.35 -19.91 -5.61
C GLU A 104 -0.33 -18.95 -4.42
N ARG A 105 0.54 -19.20 -3.43
CA ARG A 105 0.66 -18.31 -2.26
C ARG A 105 1.25 -16.97 -2.64
N CYS A 106 2.17 -16.97 -3.59
CA CYS A 106 2.75 -15.76 -4.14
C CYS A 106 1.69 -14.88 -4.83
N GLN A 107 0.84 -15.49 -5.66
CA GLN A 107 -0.27 -14.78 -6.30
C GLN A 107 -1.28 -14.25 -5.28
N GLN A 108 -1.66 -15.04 -4.29
CA GLN A 108 -2.55 -14.61 -3.21
C GLN A 108 -1.96 -13.44 -2.42
N TYR A 109 -0.65 -13.47 -2.16
CA TYR A 109 0.06 -12.37 -1.50
C TYR A 109 0.03 -11.09 -2.34
N LEU A 110 0.36 -11.16 -3.62
CA LEU A 110 0.32 -9.99 -4.52
C LEU A 110 -1.08 -9.39 -4.63
N LEU A 111 -2.12 -10.23 -4.68
CA LEU A 111 -3.51 -9.77 -4.67
C LEU A 111 -3.89 -9.12 -3.33
N ALA A 112 -3.45 -9.70 -2.20
CA ALA A 112 -3.66 -9.11 -0.89
C ALA A 112 -2.96 -7.75 -0.76
N GLN A 113 -1.71 -7.65 -1.22
CA GLN A 113 -0.93 -6.41 -1.22
C GLN A 113 -1.56 -5.33 -2.12
N LEU A 114 -2.10 -5.72 -3.28
CA LEU A 114 -2.85 -4.80 -4.13
C LEU A 114 -4.11 -4.30 -3.42
N ALA A 115 -4.86 -5.20 -2.78
CA ALA A 115 -6.08 -4.85 -2.05
C ALA A 115 -5.80 -3.93 -0.86
N THR A 116 -4.75 -4.19 -0.08
CA THR A 116 -4.35 -3.35 1.06
C THR A 116 -3.91 -1.97 0.58
N SER A 117 -3.03 -1.91 -0.43
CA SER A 117 -2.56 -0.64 -1.00
C SER A 117 -3.71 0.21 -1.56
N THR A 118 -4.65 -0.41 -2.27
CA THR A 118 -5.85 0.26 -2.80
C THR A 118 -6.73 0.79 -1.69
N THR A 119 -6.89 0.03 -0.60
CA THR A 119 -7.69 0.45 0.55
C THR A 119 -7.05 1.65 1.26
N ILE A 120 -5.73 1.65 1.42
CA ILE A 120 -5.00 2.78 2.01
C ILE A 120 -5.17 4.03 1.15
N MET A 121 -4.93 3.94 -0.17
CA MET A 121 -5.09 5.08 -1.07
C MET A 121 -6.53 5.64 -1.04
N PHE A 122 -7.53 4.76 -1.19
CA PHE A 122 -8.93 5.13 -1.10
C PHE A 122 -9.26 5.86 0.20
N SER A 123 -8.68 5.43 1.32
CA SER A 123 -8.90 6.05 2.63
C SER A 123 -8.30 7.46 2.72
N VAL A 124 -7.13 7.67 2.12
CA VAL A 124 -6.46 8.99 2.05
C VAL A 124 -7.28 9.95 1.19
N ASP A 125 -7.77 9.47 0.05
CA ASP A 125 -8.58 10.29 -0.86
C ASP A 125 -9.93 10.66 -0.23
N CYS A 126 -10.54 9.74 0.52
CA CYS A 126 -11.73 10.02 1.32
C CYS A 126 -11.49 11.19 2.29
N ILE A 127 -10.35 11.20 3.00
CA ILE A 127 -9.99 12.30 3.92
C ILE A 127 -9.80 13.61 3.15
N LEU A 128 -9.15 13.56 1.97
CA LEU A 128 -8.88 14.72 1.16
C LEU A 128 -10.17 15.35 0.62
N ILE A 129 -11.08 14.54 0.06
CA ILE A 129 -12.43 14.94 -0.36
C ILE A 129 -13.21 15.50 0.83
N LEU A 130 -13.12 14.82 1.96
CA LEU A 130 -13.37 15.29 3.33
C LEU A 130 -13.15 16.80 3.49
N ARG A 131 -11.87 17.14 3.49
CA ARG A 131 -11.34 18.47 3.75
C ARG A 131 -11.77 19.49 2.70
N VAL A 132 -11.74 19.11 1.42
CA VAL A 132 -12.14 20.00 0.32
C VAL A 132 -13.63 20.36 0.44
N TRP A 133 -14.49 19.38 0.69
CA TRP A 133 -15.93 19.61 0.84
C TRP A 133 -16.26 20.58 1.98
N LEU A 134 -15.52 20.48 3.08
CA LEU A 134 -15.66 21.37 4.23
C LEU A 134 -15.17 22.80 3.92
N LEU A 135 -14.10 22.94 3.15
CA LEU A 135 -13.55 24.23 2.76
C LEU A 135 -14.49 25.01 1.83
N PHE A 136 -15.18 24.32 0.92
CA PHE A 136 -16.10 24.92 -0.06
C PHE A 136 -17.56 25.07 0.42
N GLY A 137 -17.78 25.23 1.72
CA GLY A 137 -19.11 25.56 2.25
C GLY A 137 -20.17 24.47 2.05
N LYS A 138 -19.76 23.18 2.01
CA LYS A 138 -20.66 22.01 1.97
C LYS A 138 -21.56 21.91 0.72
N GLY A 139 -21.13 22.44 -0.42
CA GLY A 139 -21.87 22.31 -1.69
C GLY A 139 -22.05 20.85 -2.12
N LYS A 140 -23.31 20.36 -2.20
CA LYS A 140 -23.62 18.96 -2.57
C LYS A 140 -23.15 18.59 -3.99
N LYS A 141 -23.19 19.54 -4.93
CA LYS A 141 -22.76 19.32 -6.33
C LYS A 141 -21.27 18.98 -6.41
N LEU A 142 -20.43 19.70 -5.66
CA LEU A 142 -18.99 19.45 -5.60
C LEU A 142 -18.70 18.07 -5.01
N LEU A 143 -19.41 17.68 -3.94
CA LEU A 143 -19.25 16.37 -3.32
C LEU A 143 -19.54 15.23 -4.31
N VAL A 144 -20.61 15.33 -5.09
CA VAL A 144 -20.96 14.30 -6.09
C VAL A 144 -19.87 14.18 -7.16
N ILE A 145 -19.31 15.30 -7.63
CA ILE A 145 -18.22 15.29 -8.62
C ILE A 145 -16.97 14.63 -8.03
N LEU A 146 -16.60 14.97 -6.79
CA LEU A 146 -15.43 14.41 -6.12
C LEU A 146 -15.57 12.91 -5.85
N ILE A 147 -16.75 12.45 -5.41
CA ILE A 147 -17.02 11.03 -5.22
C ILE A 147 -16.98 10.28 -6.55
N ALA A 148 -17.54 10.86 -7.63
CA ALA A 148 -17.46 10.24 -8.95
C ALA A 148 -16.01 10.10 -9.43
N LEU A 149 -15.18 11.13 -9.22
CA LEU A 149 -13.76 11.09 -9.55
C LEU A 149 -13.01 10.02 -8.75
N LEU A 150 -13.28 9.92 -7.45
CA LEU A 150 -12.71 8.89 -6.57
C LEU A 150 -13.06 7.46 -7.03
N ILE A 151 -14.31 7.22 -7.42
CA ILE A 151 -14.74 5.91 -7.91
C ILE A 151 -14.00 5.56 -9.21
N VAL A 152 -13.89 6.53 -10.14
CA VAL A 152 -13.18 6.33 -11.41
C VAL A 152 -11.70 6.05 -11.16
N GLU A 153 -11.05 6.81 -10.28
CA GLU A 153 -9.65 6.61 -9.91
C GLU A 153 -9.42 5.24 -9.26
N THR A 154 -10.24 4.87 -8.29
CA THR A 154 -10.14 3.57 -7.60
C THR A 154 -10.37 2.41 -8.56
N ALA A 155 -11.37 2.51 -9.44
CA ALA A 155 -11.64 1.50 -10.45
C ALA A 155 -10.48 1.38 -11.45
N CYS A 156 -9.90 2.50 -11.85
CA CYS A 156 -8.75 2.58 -12.75
C CYS A 156 -7.53 1.88 -12.12
N MET A 157 -7.13 2.28 -10.92
CA MET A 157 -6.01 1.68 -10.16
C MET A 157 -6.21 0.18 -9.94
N THR A 158 -7.41 -0.25 -9.52
CA THR A 158 -7.72 -1.66 -9.28
C THR A 158 -7.65 -2.46 -10.57
N THR A 159 -8.22 -1.95 -11.66
CA THR A 159 -8.20 -2.62 -12.97
C THR A 159 -6.77 -2.77 -13.49
N PHE A 160 -5.97 -1.71 -13.41
CA PHE A 160 -4.56 -1.75 -13.80
C PHE A 160 -3.75 -2.73 -12.96
N GLY A 161 -3.95 -2.75 -11.63
CA GLY A 161 -3.30 -3.70 -10.75
C GLY A 161 -3.67 -5.15 -11.06
N LEU A 162 -4.95 -5.43 -11.30
CA LEU A 162 -5.41 -6.78 -11.66
C LEU A 162 -4.87 -7.21 -13.03
N LEU A 163 -4.89 -6.32 -14.03
CA LEU A 163 -4.31 -6.60 -15.35
C LEU A 163 -2.80 -6.82 -15.27
N ALA A 164 -2.12 -6.18 -14.32
CA ALA A 164 -0.70 -6.39 -14.09
C ALA A 164 -0.43 -7.74 -13.40
N ILE A 165 -1.25 -8.18 -12.43
CA ILE A 165 -0.99 -9.38 -11.61
C ILE A 165 -1.50 -10.67 -12.25
N LEU A 166 -2.69 -10.67 -12.87
CA LEU A 166 -3.32 -11.87 -13.43
C LEU A 166 -2.49 -12.63 -14.50
N PRO A 167 -1.69 -11.98 -15.37
CA PRO A 167 -0.90 -12.72 -16.36
C PRO A 167 0.37 -13.38 -15.77
N LEU A 168 0.79 -13.05 -14.55
CA LEU A 168 1.97 -13.67 -13.93
C LEU A 168 1.65 -15.11 -13.52
N LYS A 169 2.16 -16.07 -14.29
CA LYS A 169 2.05 -17.51 -13.98
C LYS A 169 3.34 -18.10 -13.43
N ASP A 170 4.48 -17.52 -13.79
CA ASP A 170 5.80 -18.06 -13.49
C ASP A 170 6.54 -17.16 -12.50
N PHE A 171 6.78 -17.70 -11.30
CA PHE A 171 7.57 -17.07 -10.24
C PHE A 171 8.85 -17.87 -10.02
N ALA A 172 9.97 -17.19 -9.91
CA ALA A 172 11.25 -17.81 -9.60
C ALA A 172 11.50 -17.78 -8.08
N ASP A 173 11.76 -18.95 -7.49
CA ASP A 173 12.33 -19.07 -6.15
C ASP A 173 13.85 -18.95 -6.26
N VAL A 174 14.41 -17.83 -5.74
CA VAL A 174 15.85 -17.53 -5.83
C VAL A 174 16.58 -17.99 -4.55
N GLY A 175 16.09 -19.07 -3.94
CA GLY A 175 16.74 -19.75 -2.82
C GLY A 175 16.43 -19.12 -1.47
N PRO A 176 17.06 -19.61 -0.38
CA PRO A 176 16.65 -19.32 0.99
C PRO A 176 16.91 -17.89 1.47
N PHE A 177 17.64 -17.09 0.69
CA PHE A 177 17.99 -15.72 1.05
C PHE A 177 17.04 -14.67 0.46
N LEU A 178 16.26 -15.05 -0.55
CA LEU A 178 15.34 -14.18 -1.28
C LEU A 178 13.93 -14.75 -1.15
N ASN A 179 13.27 -14.44 -0.03
CA ASN A 179 11.92 -14.94 0.29
C ASN A 179 10.80 -14.22 -0.47
N GLU A 180 11.15 -13.23 -1.30
CA GLU A 180 10.23 -12.41 -2.06
C GLU A 180 9.81 -13.07 -3.38
N CYS A 181 8.64 -12.66 -3.85
CA CYS A 181 8.09 -13.05 -5.13
C CYS A 181 8.69 -12.23 -6.27
N TYR A 182 9.55 -12.84 -7.08
CA TYR A 182 10.09 -12.20 -8.29
C TYR A 182 9.35 -12.68 -9.53
N SER A 183 8.78 -11.72 -10.27
CA SER A 183 8.28 -11.96 -11.62
C SER A 183 9.46 -11.97 -12.58
N LEU A 184 9.57 -13.02 -13.40
CA LEU A 184 10.54 -13.07 -14.50
C LEU A 184 10.12 -12.22 -15.69
N GLU A 185 8.81 -11.93 -15.80
CA GLU A 185 8.25 -11.13 -16.88
C GLU A 185 7.81 -9.77 -16.34
N VAL A 186 8.36 -8.70 -16.90
CA VAL A 186 7.93 -7.33 -16.59
C VAL A 186 6.79 -6.99 -17.56
N PRO A 187 5.56 -6.74 -17.06
CA PRO A 187 4.48 -6.28 -17.91
C PRO A 187 4.89 -4.98 -18.60
N ARG A 188 4.67 -4.88 -19.93
CA ARG A 188 4.99 -3.67 -20.72
C ARG A 188 4.34 -2.39 -20.18
N LEU A 189 3.28 -2.51 -19.39
CA LEU A 189 2.61 -1.39 -18.73
C LEU A 189 3.46 -0.73 -17.65
N ILE A 190 4.30 -1.50 -16.92
CA ILE A 190 5.09 -0.96 -15.80
C ILE A 190 6.15 0.02 -16.30
N THR A 191 6.61 -0.10 -17.55
CA THR A 191 7.58 0.81 -18.16
C THR A 191 7.10 2.27 -18.18
N PHE A 192 5.79 2.52 -18.23
CA PHE A 192 5.23 3.87 -18.24
C PHE A 192 4.93 4.42 -16.84
N TYR A 193 4.88 3.56 -15.82
CA TYR A 193 4.58 3.97 -14.45
C TYR A 193 5.53 5.04 -13.89
N PRO A 194 6.88 4.94 -14.04
CA PRO A 194 7.79 5.95 -13.49
C PRO A 194 7.73 7.30 -14.24
N LEU A 195 7.13 7.34 -15.44
CA LEU A 195 7.04 8.56 -16.23
C LEU A 195 6.17 9.61 -15.54
N ALA A 196 5.05 9.21 -14.93
CA ALA A 196 4.13 10.12 -14.26
C ALA A 196 4.77 10.88 -13.07
N PRO A 197 5.38 10.21 -12.07
CA PRO A 197 6.06 10.92 -10.98
C PRO A 197 7.26 11.73 -11.48
N PHE A 198 7.96 11.26 -12.52
CA PHE A 198 9.07 12.02 -13.12
C PHE A 198 8.58 13.32 -13.77
N LEU A 199 7.48 13.28 -14.52
CA LEU A 199 6.86 14.47 -15.11
C LEU A 199 6.38 15.45 -14.02
N MET A 200 5.74 14.94 -12.96
CA MET A 200 5.32 15.77 -11.83
C MET A 200 6.51 16.41 -11.12
N SER A 201 7.63 15.70 -10.98
CA SER A 201 8.86 16.23 -10.38
C SER A 201 9.57 17.28 -11.23
N ILE A 202 9.37 17.31 -12.55
CA ILE A 202 9.92 18.34 -13.44
C ILE A 202 9.03 19.60 -13.45
N LEU A 203 7.72 19.43 -13.24
CA LEU A 203 6.75 20.54 -13.24
C LEU A 203 6.69 21.32 -11.92
N LEU A 204 7.14 20.71 -10.81
CA LEU A 204 7.25 21.31 -9.47
C LEU A 204 8.61 22.00 -9.28
#